data_AF-A0A0F5FW10-F1
#
_entry.id   AF-A0A0F5FW10-F1
#
_cell.length_a   1.000
_cell.length_b   1.000
_cell.length_c   1.000
_cell.angle_alpha   90.00
_cell.angle_beta   90.00
_cell.angle_gamma   90.00
#
_symmetry.space_group_name_H-M   'P 1'
#
loop_
_entity.id
_entity.type
_entity.pdbx_description
1 polymer ?
#
loop_
_entity_poly.entity_id
_entity_poly.type
_entity_poly.pdbx_seq_one_letter_code
_entity_poly.pdbx_strand_id
1 'polypeptide(L)'
;MAELICFPQERNVGKARHVAEIYLRRRTDKARSTYWRDTCATLEWMMRRRGFAPAEIERQVSAFTWAVQNEINRLSARGNGPGAA
;
A
#
# COMPACT_ATOMS: atom_id res chain seq x y z
N MET A 1 -5.55 7.56 27.45
CA MET A 1 -5.73 7.66 25.99
C MET A 1 -4.47 7.07 25.36
N ALA A 2 -4.55 5.87 24.77
CA ALA A 2 -3.36 5.27 24.14
C ALA A 2 -3.04 6.06 22.86
N GLU A 3 -1.91 6.74 22.86
CA GLU A 3 -1.34 7.39 21.68
C GLU A 3 -0.97 6.28 20.69
N LEU A 4 -1.85 6.05 19.71
CA LEU A 4 -1.59 5.08 18.67
C LEU A 4 -0.52 5.68 17.75
N ILE A 5 0.73 5.31 18.00
CA ILE A 5 1.85 5.55 17.10
C ILE A 5 1.43 4.94 15.75
N CYS A 6 1.09 5.78 14.79
CA CYS A 6 0.95 5.35 13.40
C CYS A 6 2.28 4.72 13.03
N PHE A 7 2.34 3.38 12.98
CA PHE A 7 3.52 2.68 12.51
C PHE A 7 3.92 3.36 11.19
N PRO A 8 5.19 3.77 11.04
CA PRO A 8 5.66 4.40 9.80
C PRO A 8 5.18 3.53 8.66
N GLN A 9 4.37 4.05 7.74
CA GLN A 9 3.82 3.19 6.69
C GLN A 9 4.92 2.55 5.83
N GLU A 10 6.10 3.17 5.82
CA GLU A 10 7.38 2.63 5.34
C GLU A 10 7.74 1.25 5.93
N ARG A 11 7.39 1.02 7.20
CA ARG A 11 7.66 -0.21 7.96
C ARG A 11 6.46 -1.15 8.01
N ASN A 12 5.33 -0.78 7.41
CA ASN A 12 4.11 -1.59 7.39
C ASN A 12 4.14 -2.65 6.26
N VAL A 13 5.24 -3.39 6.20
CA VAL A 13 5.61 -4.31 5.12
C VAL A 13 4.55 -5.41 4.93
N GLY A 14 3.94 -5.91 6.01
CA GLY A 14 2.89 -6.92 5.93
C GLY A 14 1.66 -6.44 5.17
N LYS A 15 1.18 -5.22 5.45
CA LYS A 15 0.05 -4.62 4.74
C LYS A 15 0.44 -4.28 3.30
N ALA A 16 1.64 -3.74 3.08
CA ALA A 16 2.13 -3.41 1.75
C ALA A 16 2.20 -4.67 0.86
N ARG A 17 2.73 -5.78 1.38
CA ARG A 17 2.78 -7.07 0.69
C ARG A 17 1.40 -7.61 0.36
N HIS A 18 0.47 -7.58 1.33
CA HIS A 18 -0.91 -8.03 1.10
C HIS A 18 -1.61 -7.23 0.00
N VAL A 19 -1.47 -5.90 0.02
CA VAL A 19 -2.04 -5.03 -1.02
C VAL A 19 -1.38 -5.27 -2.38
N ALA A 20 -0.05 -5.46 -2.42
CA ALA A 20 0.67 -5.81 -3.65
C ALA A 20 0.20 -7.16 -4.23
N GLU A 21 0.01 -8.18 -3.39
CA GLU A 21 -0.52 -9.49 -3.82
C GLU A 21 -1.95 -9.36 -4.40
N ILE A 22 -2.85 -8.62 -3.74
CA ILE A 22 -4.20 -8.41 -4.26
C ILE A 22 -4.16 -7.61 -5.56
N TYR A 23 -3.35 -6.55 -5.62
CA TYR A 23 -3.18 -5.72 -6.81
C TYR A 23 -2.75 -6.57 -8.01
N LEU A 24 -1.74 -7.43 -7.85
CA LEU A 24 -1.25 -8.33 -8.89
C LEU A 24 -2.26 -9.43 -9.27
N ARG A 25 -3.10 -9.90 -8.33
CA ARG A 25 -4.17 -10.87 -8.63
C ARG A 25 -5.30 -10.29 -9.49
N ARG A 26 -5.46 -8.95 -9.55
CA ARG A 26 -6.47 -8.32 -10.39
C ARG A 26 -6.08 -8.41 -11.87
N ARG A 27 -6.97 -9.01 -12.67
CA ARG A 27 -6.76 -9.28 -14.10
C ARG A 27 -6.86 -8.05 -15.00
N THR A 28 -7.63 -7.04 -14.61
CA THR A 28 -7.86 -5.83 -15.43
C THR A 28 -7.25 -4.60 -14.77
N ASP A 29 -6.71 -3.69 -15.57
CA ASP A 29 -6.18 -2.42 -15.07
C ASP A 29 -7.24 -1.58 -14.38
N LYS A 30 -8.50 -1.64 -14.86
CA LYS A 30 -9.63 -0.99 -14.18
C LYS A 30 -9.80 -1.51 -12.74
N ALA A 31 -9.78 -2.82 -12.53
CA ALA A 31 -9.93 -3.41 -11.20
C ALA A 31 -8.74 -3.08 -10.29
N ARG A 32 -7.52 -3.00 -10.85
CA ARG A 32 -6.31 -2.55 -10.14
C ARG A 32 -6.45 -1.11 -9.67
N SER A 33 -6.80 -0.20 -10.58
CA SER A 33 -6.95 1.22 -10.30
C SER A 33 -8.06 1.50 -9.29
N THR A 34 -9.22 0.84 -9.42
CA THR A 34 -10.31 0.96 -8.43
C THR A 34 -9.85 0.49 -7.05
N TYR A 35 -9.28 -0.71 -6.97
CA TYR A 35 -8.79 -1.25 -5.69
C TYR A 35 -7.73 -0.36 -5.05
N TRP A 36 -6.81 0.17 -5.86
CA TRP A 36 -5.78 1.09 -5.40
C TRP A 36 -6.37 2.39 -4.83
N ARG A 37 -7.29 3.01 -5.58
CA ARG A 37 -7.97 4.24 -5.15
C ARG A 37 -8.72 4.04 -3.84
N ASP A 38 -9.47 2.93 -3.71
CA ASP A 38 -10.23 2.62 -2.50
C ASP A 38 -9.31 2.34 -1.29
N THR A 39 -8.17 1.70 -1.53
CA THR A 39 -7.17 1.43 -0.49
C THR A 39 -6.56 2.73 0.05
N CYS A 40 -6.14 3.65 -0.83
CA CYS A 40 -5.62 4.94 -0.44
C CYS A 40 -6.67 5.81 0.25
N ALA A 41 -7.90 5.85 -0.28
CA ALA A 41 -9.00 6.61 0.33
C ALA A 41 -9.35 6.09 1.73
N THR A 42 -9.32 4.77 1.93
CA THR A 42 -9.54 4.15 3.25
C THR A 42 -8.43 4.55 4.23
N LEU A 43 -7.17 4.55 3.79
CA LEU A 43 -6.03 4.92 4.61
C LEU A 43 -6.10 6.40 5.02
N GLU A 44 -6.37 7.28 4.06
CA GLU A 44 -6.58 8.72 4.26
C GLU A 44 -7.72 8.96 5.26
N TRP A 45 -8.87 8.32 5.05
CA TRP A 45 -10.03 8.45 5.94
C TRP A 45 -9.72 8.02 7.37
N MET A 46 -9.00 6.91 7.56
CA MET A 46 -8.61 6.44 8.89
C MET A 46 -7.70 7.44 9.62
N MET A 47 -6.75 8.07 8.91
CA MET A 47 -5.86 9.07 9.49
C MET A 47 -6.61 10.38 9.78
N ARG A 48 -7.46 10.83 8.86
CA ARG A 48 -8.30 12.03 9.04
C ARG A 48 -9.23 11.88 10.25
N ARG A 49 -9.87 10.72 10.41
CA ARG A 49 -10.74 10.43 11.57
C ARG A 49 -10.01 10.50 12.91
N ARG A 50 -8.68 10.34 12.89
CA ARG A 50 -7.81 10.40 14.07
C ARG A 50 -7.18 11.77 14.30
N GLY A 51 -7.52 12.76 13.47
CA GLY A 51 -7.05 14.15 13.64
C GLY A 51 -5.67 14.44 13.07
N PHE A 52 -5.15 13.60 12.17
CA PHE A 52 -3.89 13.89 11.49
C PHE A 52 -4.01 15.13 10.61
N ALA A 53 -2.95 15.95 10.58
CA ALA A 53 -2.87 17.09 9.68
C ALA A 53 -2.82 16.64 8.21
N PRO A 54 -3.41 17.37 7.25
CA PRO A 54 -3.43 16.98 5.85
C PRO A 54 -2.04 16.67 5.26
N ALA A 55 -1.03 17.47 5.60
CA ALA A 55 0.35 17.25 5.15
C ALA A 55 0.95 15.94 5.68
N GLU A 56 0.61 15.55 6.90
CA GLU A 56 1.07 14.28 7.47
C GLU A 56 0.34 13.10 6.83
N ILE A 57 -0.95 13.25 6.51
CA ILE A 57 -1.70 12.22 5.79
C ILE A 57 -1.08 11.99 4.41
N GLU A 58 -0.80 13.05 3.65
CA GLU A 58 -0.15 12.97 2.34
C GLU A 58 1.21 12.28 2.43
N ARG A 59 2.03 12.64 3.42
CA ARG A 59 3.32 12.00 3.66
C ARG A 59 3.18 10.50 3.91
N GLN A 60 2.23 10.11 4.77
CA GLN A 60 2.03 8.70 5.13
C GLN A 60 1.43 7.88 3.98
N VAL A 61 0.51 8.46 3.19
CA VAL A 61 -0.04 7.83 1.98
C VAL A 61 1.06 7.66 0.92
N SER A 62 1.93 8.64 0.75
CA SER A 62 3.07 8.55 -0.17
C SER A 62 4.07 7.46 0.26
N ALA A 63 4.40 7.41 1.55
CA ALA A 63 5.23 6.36 2.11
C ALA A 63 4.63 4.95 1.92
N PHE A 64 3.32 4.81 2.14
CA PHE A 64 2.60 3.56 1.90
C PHE A 64 2.64 3.15 0.42
N THR A 65 2.44 4.11 -0.47
CA THR A 65 2.50 3.90 -1.93
C THR A 65 3.86 3.37 -2.37
N TRP A 66 4.92 3.98 -1.88
CA TRP A 66 6.29 3.54 -2.18
C TRP A 66 6.57 2.12 -1.66
N ALA A 67 6.14 1.80 -0.44
CA ALA A 67 6.28 0.46 0.12
C ALA A 67 5.53 -0.60 -0.70
N VAL A 68 4.30 -0.30 -1.16
CA VAL A 68 3.52 -1.21 -2.02
C VAL A 68 4.21 -1.41 -3.38
N GLN A 69 4.71 -0.34 -3.99
CA GLN A 69 5.41 -0.42 -5.28
C GLN A 69 6.66 -1.31 -5.20
N ASN A 70 7.43 -1.20 -4.11
CA ASN A 70 8.58 -2.06 -3.88
C ASN A 70 8.19 -3.55 -3.75
N GLU A 71 7.11 -3.85 -3.03
CA GLU A 71 6.62 -5.22 -2.92
C GLU A 71 6.06 -5.74 -4.26
N ILE A 72 5.39 -4.90 -5.05
CA ILE A 72 4.98 -5.25 -6.43
C ILE A 72 6.21 -5.63 -7.25
N ASN A 73 7.25 -4.78 -7.25
CA ASN A 73 8.48 -5.04 -8.01
C ASN A 73 9.14 -6.36 -7.55
N ARG A 74 9.19 -6.60 -6.24
CA ARG A 74 9.74 -7.82 -5.65
C ARG A 74 8.95 -9.07 -6.04
N LEU A 75 7.62 -9.02 -6.00
CA LEU A 75 6.74 -10.14 -6.36
C LEU A 75 6.81 -10.43 -7.85
N SER A 76 6.82 -9.39 -8.70
CA SER A 76 7.00 -9.52 -10.15
C SER A 76 8.35 -10.14 -10.50
N ALA A 77 9.44 -9.71 -9.84
CA ALA A 77 10.77 -10.28 -10.03
C ALA A 77 10.84 -11.76 -9.61
N ARG A 78 10.12 -12.15 -8.53
CA ARG A 78 10.03 -13.56 -8.10
C ARG A 78 9.23 -14.43 -9.06
N GLY A 79 8.17 -13.89 -9.67
CA GLY A 79 7.40 -14.58 -10.71
C GLY A 79 8.18 -14.79 -12.02
N ASN A 80 9.22 -13.98 -12.24
CA ASN A 80 10.04 -13.97 -13.45
C ASN A 80 11.49 -14.45 -13.24
N GLY A 81 11.74 -15.18 -12.14
CA GLY A 81 13.07 -15.73 -11.82
C GLY A 81 13.51 -16.81 -12.82
N PRO A 82 14.82 -17.09 -12.94
CA PRO A 82 15.43 -17.87 -14.03
C PRO A 82 15.19 -19.40 -13.96
N GLY A 83 13.98 -19.83 -13.58
CA GLY A 83 13.52 -21.21 -13.61
C GLY A 83 12.20 -21.40 -14.37
N ALA A 84 11.74 -20.38 -15.11
CA ALA A 84 10.63 -20.49 -16.04
C ALA A 84 11.19 -20.72 -17.47
N ALA A 85 11.71 -21.91 -17.71
CA ALA A 85 12.09 -22.42 -19.04
C ALA A 85 11.72 -23.91 -19.12
#